data_AF-A0A1G2IDI4-F1
#
_entry.id   AF-A0A1G2IDI4-F1
#
_cell.length_a   1.000
_cell.length_b   1.000
_cell.length_c   1.000
_cell.angle_alpha   90.00
_cell.angle_beta   90.00
_cell.angle_gamma   90.00
#
_symmetry.space_group_name_H-M   'P 1'
#
loop_
_entity.id
_entity.type
_entity.pdbx_description
1 polymer ?
#
loop_
_entity_poly.entity_id
_entity_poly.type
_entity_poly.pdbx_seq_one_letter_code
_entity_poly.pdbx_strand_id
1 'polypeptide(L)' 'MKEKTIGYLLAAFGLVAGLAWNEAMKSLIDFFPHTWNGILIKFVYAIFVTVIVVIITVYLVRLTDKKAP' A
#
# COMPACT_ATOMS: atom_id res chain seq x y z
N MET A 1 22.32 17.38 9.22
CA MET A 1 21.82 16.65 10.41
C MET A 1 20.29 16.50 10.38
N LYS A 2 19.51 17.60 10.43
CA LYS A 2 18.04 17.58 10.47
C LYS A 2 17.37 16.82 9.31
N GLU A 3 17.91 16.95 8.10
CA GLU A 3 17.36 16.33 6.88
C GLU A 3 17.40 14.80 6.90
N LYS A 4 18.48 14.21 7.45
CA LYS A 4 18.59 12.74 7.61
C LYS A 4 17.61 12.21 8.67
N THR A 5 17.41 12.96 9.75
CA THR A 5 16.43 12.62 10.78
C THR A 5 15.00 12.59 10.23
N ILE A 6 14.64 13.56 9.38
CA ILE A 6 13.34 13.57 8.70
C ILE A 6 13.21 12.35 7.78
N GLY A 7 14.26 12.01 7.01
CA GLY A 7 14.26 10.81 6.17
C GLY A 7 14.02 9.51 6.97
N TYR A 8 14.67 9.34 8.12
CA TYR A 8 14.46 8.18 8.98
C TYR A 8 13.06 8.17 9.62
N LEU A 9 12.53 9.32 10.01
CA LEU A 9 11.15 9.43 10.50
C LEU A 9 10.15 9.04 9.42
N LEU A 10 10.32 9.56 8.20
CA LEU A 10 9.47 9.20 7.06
C LEU A 10 9.54 7.71 6.74
N ALA A 11 10.73 7.11 6.79
CA ALA A 11 10.88 5.66 6.60
C ALA A 11 10.17 4.86 7.70
N ALA A 12 10.32 5.26 8.97
CA ALA A 12 9.66 4.62 10.10
C ALA A 12 8.12 4.75 10.01
N PHE A 13 7.60 5.93 9.67
CA PHE A 13 6.17 6.14 9.45
C PHE A 13 5.65 5.39 8.23
N GLY A 14 6.44 5.30 7.15
CA GLY A 14 6.10 4.48 5.98
C GLY A 14 5.93 3.00 6.34
N LEU A 15 6.80 2.46 7.19
CA LEU A 15 6.67 1.11 7.71
C LEU A 15 5.39 0.93 8.54
N VAL A 16 5.14 1.84 9.50
CA VAL A 16 3.95 1.79 10.36
C VAL A 16 2.67 1.90 9.53
N ALA A 17 2.62 2.82 8.57
CA ALA A 17 1.47 3.00 7.69
C ALA A 17 1.21 1.76 6.82
N GLY A 18 2.26 1.13 6.29
CA GLY A 18 2.14 -0.13 5.54
C GLY A 18 1.59 -1.28 6.38
N LEU A 19 2.06 -1.40 7.63
CA LEU A 19 1.55 -2.41 8.57
C LEU A 19 0.08 -2.17 8.94
N ALA A 20 -0.28 -0.93 9.25
CA ALA A 20 -1.66 -0.55 9.58
C ALA A 20 -2.62 -0.78 8.40
N TRP A 21 -2.20 -0.45 7.17
CA TRP A 21 -3.00 -0.71 5.98
C TRP A 21 -3.26 -2.20 5.75
N ASN A 22 -2.24 -3.05 5.96
CA ASN A 22 -2.37 -4.50 5.88
C ASN A 22 -3.36 -5.06 6.92
N GLU A 23 -3.32 -4.57 8.16
CA GLU A 23 -4.29 -4.96 9.20
C GLU A 23 -5.70 -4.48 8.89
N ALA A 24 -5.87 -3.23 8.46
CA ALA A 24 -7.17 -2.67 8.09
C ALA A 24 -7.84 -3.47 6.96
N MET A 25 -7.07 -3.84 5.94
CA MET A 25 -7.58 -4.63 4.82
C MET A 25 -7.98 -6.06 5.22
N LYS A 26 -7.21 -6.70 6.12
CA LYS A 26 -7.59 -8.02 6.66
C LYS A 26 -8.90 -7.94 7.44
N SER A 27 -9.03 -6.95 8.32
CA SER A 27 -10.27 -6.74 9.07
C SER A 27 -11.46 -6.42 8.15
N LEU A 28 -11.23 -5.67 7.07
CA LEU A 28 -12.26 -5.40 6.06
C LEU A 28 -12.72 -6.69 5.37
N ILE A 29 -11.78 -7.58 5.02
CA ILE A 29 -12.09 -8.89 4.44
C ILE A 29 -12.89 -9.75 5.42
N ASP A 30 -12.48 -9.80 6.69
CA ASP A 30 -13.14 -10.59 7.73
C ASP A 30 -14.55 -10.08 8.08
N PHE A 31 -14.83 -8.79 7.82
CA PHE A 31 -16.16 -8.22 7.98
C PHE A 31 -17.17 -8.74 6.94
N PHE A 32 -16.72 -9.21 5.78
CA PHE A 32 -17.62 -9.79 4.79
C PHE A 32 -18.13 -11.17 5.26
N PRO A 33 -19.45 -11.43 5.18
CA PRO A 33 -19.99 -12.72 5.57
C PRO A 33 -19.36 -13.86 4.75
N HIS A 34 -19.06 -14.98 5.41
CA HIS A 34 -18.40 -16.17 4.87
C HIS A 34 -19.18 -16.88 3.72
N THR A 35 -20.26 -16.29 3.23
CA THR A 35 -21.07 -16.80 2.11
C THR A 35 -20.29 -16.85 0.80
N TRP A 36 -19.20 -16.09 0.70
CA TRP A 36 -18.26 -16.12 -0.42
C TRP A 36 -17.06 -16.98 -0.04
N ASN A 37 -16.70 -17.95 -0.89
CA ASN A 37 -15.50 -18.77 -0.72
C ASN A 37 -14.29 -17.88 -0.33
N GLY A 38 -13.83 -17.96 0.92
CA GLY A 38 -12.83 -17.03 1.48
C GLY A 38 -11.50 -16.98 0.72
N ILE A 39 -11.23 -17.99 -0.13
CA ILE A 39 -10.10 -18.00 -1.07
C ILE A 39 -10.30 -17.01 -2.22
N LEU A 40 -11.49 -16.93 -2.82
CA LEU A 40 -11.78 -16.02 -3.92
C LEU A 40 -11.64 -14.56 -3.49
N ILE A 41 -12.11 -14.21 -2.29
CA ILE A 41 -11.94 -12.86 -1.73
C ILE A 41 -10.46 -12.49 -1.56
N LYS A 42 -9.64 -13.43 -1.07
CA LYS A 42 -8.18 -13.21 -0.94
C LYS A 42 -7.50 -13.01 -2.29
N PHE A 43 -7.91 -13.74 -3.33
CA PHE A 43 -7.39 -13.55 -4.69
C PHE A 43 -7.80 -12.20 -5.29
N VAL A 44 -9.07 -11.80 -5.15
CA VAL A 44 -9.55 -10.49 -5.60
C VAL A 44 -8.81 -9.37 -4.86
N TYR A 45 -8.63 -9.50 -3.55
CA TYR A 45 -7.83 -8.57 -2.74
C TYR A 45 -6.39 -8.45 -3.26
N ALA A 46 -5.72 -9.58 -3.50
CA ALA A 46 -4.34 -9.58 -3.98
C ALA A 46 -4.21 -8.87 -5.33
N ILE A 47 -5.10 -9.16 -6.29
CA ILE A 47 -5.13 -8.51 -7.59
C ILE A 47 -5.38 -7.01 -7.43
N PHE A 48 -6.37 -6.63 -6.62
CA PHE A 48 -6.72 -5.23 -6.38
C PHE A 48 -5.54 -4.43 -5.80
N VAL A 49 -4.87 -4.97 -4.78
CA VAL A 49 -3.69 -4.35 -4.17
C VAL A 49 -2.56 -4.24 -5.19
N THR A 50 -2.29 -5.27 -5.98
CA THR A 50 -1.26 -5.21 -7.03
C THR A 50 -1.56 -4.11 -8.04
N VAL A 51 -2.81 -3.99 -8.50
CA VAL A 51 -3.20 -2.94 -9.45
C VAL A 51 -2.99 -1.55 -8.86
N ILE A 52 -3.44 -1.32 -7.61
CA ILE A 52 -3.25 -0.04 -6.93
C ILE A 52 -1.76 0.30 -6.81
N VAL A 53 -0.95 -0.65 -6.34
CA VAL A 53 0.49 -0.45 -6.17
C VAL A 53 1.14 -0.10 -7.51
N VAL A 54 0.82 -0.83 -8.59
CA VAL A 54 1.36 -0.55 -9.93
C VAL A 54 0.96 0.86 -10.39
N ILE A 55 -0.31 1.26 -10.22
CA ILE A 55 -0.78 2.60 -10.61
C ILE A 55 -0.02 3.69 -9.85
N ILE A 56 0.10 3.55 -8.53
CA ILE A 56 0.81 4.51 -7.68
C ILE A 56 2.29 4.57 -8.08
N THR A 57 2.95 3.42 -8.25
CA THR A 57 4.36 3.37 -8.65
C THR A 57 4.58 4.02 -10.01
N VAL A 58 3.76 3.73 -11.02
CA VAL A 58 3.86 4.34 -12.35
C VAL A 58 3.65 5.85 -12.27
N TYR A 59 2.68 6.32 -11.47
CA TYR A 59 2.43 7.74 -11.28
C TYR A 59 3.61 8.46 -10.60
N LEU A 60 4.16 7.88 -9.54
CA LEU A 60 5.32 8.42 -8.83
C LEU A 60 6.57 8.48 -9.72
N VAL A 61 6.82 7.45 -10.52
CA VAL A 61 7.92 7.42 -11.49
C VAL A 61 7.76 8.56 -12.50
N ARG A 62 6.56 8.72 -13.09
CA ARG A 62 6.28 9.82 -14.04
C ARG A 62 6.43 11.21 -13.44
N LEU A 63 6.04 11.40 -12.17
CA LEU A 63 6.23 12.68 -11.48
C LEU A 63 7.71 13.00 -11.23
N THR A 64 8.52 11.97 -10.98
CA THR A 64 9.95 12.12 -10.74
C THR A 64 10.71 12.34 -12.05
N ASP A 65 10.33 11.66 -13.13
CA ASP A 65 10.90 11.84 -14.47
C ASP A 65 10.72 13.26 -15.00
N LYS A 66 9.57 13.90 -14.70
CA LYS A 66 9.29 15.29 -15.12
C LYS A 66 10.17 16.34 -14.40
N LYS A 67 11.00 15.92 -13.44
CA LYS A 67 11.94 16.77 -12.70
C LYS A 67 13.42 16.47 -13.01
N ALA A 68 13.71 15.73 -14.09
CA ALA A 68 15.05 15.73 -14.66
C ALA A 68 15.24 17.00 -15.53
N PRO A 69 16.33 17.78 -15.36
CA PRO A 69 16.70 18.84 -16.31
C PRO A 69 17.06 18.29 -17.68
#